data_AF-A0A0N4XTW9-F1
#
_entry.id   AF-A0A0N4XTW9-F1
#
_cell.length_a   1.000
_cell.length_b   1.000
_cell.length_c   1.000
_cell.angle_alpha   90.00
_cell.angle_beta   90.00
_cell.angle_gamma   90.00
#
_symmetry.space_group_name_H-M   'P 1'
#
loop_
_entity.id
_entity.type
_entity.pdbx_description
1 polymer ?
#
loop_
_entity_poly.entity_id
_entity_poly.type
_entity_poly.pdbx_seq_one_letter_code
_entity_poly.pdbx_strand_id
1 'polypeptide(L)'
;MTDEARRMLIDKHNQLRVQTAKGLAEDPKSATGFAPKGSAMKKLKYDCEIEASAQAYTNLCKGLQHSYGQYGENIWMIFAENYNRKDVVDWAPQSWFDELKQYGVGEKNVFNASMMNVGHYTQVVWGDTDRFGCGFKSCAGSGYTALICQYAPPGNWLDSPIYKVGEPCSACPVGTTCEDGALCA
;
A
#
# COMPACT_ATOMS: atom_id res chain seq x y z
N MET A 1 14.77 6.93 7.21
CA MET A 1 13.47 7.53 7.66
C MET A 1 13.61 8.09 9.08
N THR A 2 12.67 8.93 9.56
CA THR A 2 12.57 9.28 11.01
C THR A 2 11.48 8.43 11.68
N ASP A 3 11.54 8.23 12.99
CA ASP A 3 10.54 7.42 13.72
C ASP A 3 9.12 7.99 13.63
N GLU A 4 8.99 9.31 13.58
CA GLU A 4 7.70 9.95 13.32
C GLU A 4 7.16 9.59 11.94
N ALA A 5 7.98 9.66 10.90
CA ALA A 5 7.55 9.32 9.54
C ALA A 5 7.23 7.82 9.41
N ARG A 6 7.97 6.94 10.09
CA ARG A 6 7.64 5.50 10.18
C ARG A 6 6.26 5.27 10.80
N ARG A 7 5.96 5.95 11.92
CA ARG A 7 4.65 5.89 12.59
C ARG A 7 3.53 6.38 11.68
N MET A 8 3.70 7.53 11.04
CA MET A 8 2.72 8.03 10.07
C MET A 8 2.47 7.03 8.93
N LEU A 9 3.52 6.41 8.39
CA LEU A 9 3.38 5.41 7.33
C LEU A 9 2.62 4.16 7.79
N ILE A 10 2.97 3.57 8.93
CA ILE A 10 2.30 2.36 9.42
C ILE A 10 0.85 2.64 9.81
N ASP A 11 0.58 3.79 10.45
CA ASP A 11 -0.77 4.19 10.84
C ASP A 11 -1.63 4.42 9.59
N LYS A 12 -1.12 5.17 8.60
CA LYS A 12 -1.84 5.44 7.36
C LYS A 12 -2.15 4.17 6.58
N HIS A 13 -1.17 3.29 6.36
CA HIS A 13 -1.41 2.05 5.63
C HIS A 13 -2.45 1.16 6.33
N ASN A 14 -2.34 1.00 7.66
CA ASN A 14 -3.30 0.18 8.40
C ASN A 14 -4.69 0.82 8.46
N GLN A 15 -4.80 2.14 8.53
CA GLN A 15 -6.09 2.84 8.42
C GLN A 15 -6.78 2.55 7.07
N LEU A 16 -6.04 2.62 5.97
CA LEU A 16 -6.54 2.34 4.61
C LEU A 16 -6.94 0.86 4.44
N ARG A 17 -6.18 -0.06 5.04
CA ARG A 17 -6.52 -1.49 5.09
C ARG A 17 -7.76 -1.77 5.93
N VAL A 18 -7.94 -1.09 7.07
CA VAL A 18 -9.17 -1.16 7.88
C VAL A 18 -10.37 -0.68 7.07
N GLN A 19 -10.24 0.47 6.41
CA GLN A 19 -11.32 1.03 5.57
C GLN A 19 -11.74 0.04 4.48
N THR A 20 -10.77 -0.57 3.79
CA THR A 20 -11.04 -1.58 2.75
C THR A 20 -11.67 -2.84 3.33
N ALA A 21 -11.07 -3.41 4.38
CA ALA A 21 -11.54 -4.66 4.98
C ALA A 21 -12.96 -4.54 5.56
N LYS A 22 -13.37 -3.35 6.02
CA LYS A 22 -14.74 -3.06 6.47
C LYS A 22 -15.73 -2.80 5.34
N GLY A 23 -15.28 -2.73 4.08
CA GLY A 23 -16.12 -2.41 2.93
C GLY A 23 -16.55 -0.93 2.90
N LEU A 24 -15.64 -0.03 3.28
CA LEU A 24 -15.86 1.42 3.36
C LEU A 24 -15.02 2.21 2.34
N ALA A 25 -14.25 1.52 1.49
CA ALA A 25 -13.44 2.14 0.46
C ALA A 25 -14.26 2.29 -0.83
N GLU A 26 -14.44 3.51 -1.33
CA GLU A 26 -15.27 3.78 -2.52
C GLU A 26 -14.70 3.08 -3.76
N ASP A 27 -15.55 2.32 -4.47
CA ASP A 27 -15.19 1.65 -5.73
C ASP A 27 -16.31 1.88 -6.77
N PRO A 28 -16.05 2.66 -7.83
CA PRO A 28 -17.06 2.97 -8.84
C PRO A 28 -17.47 1.77 -9.72
N LYS A 29 -16.73 0.66 -9.68
CA LYS A 29 -17.06 -0.58 -10.40
C LYS A 29 -17.75 -1.63 -9.53
N SER A 30 -17.89 -1.36 -8.23
CA SER A 30 -18.59 -2.22 -7.30
C SER A 30 -20.11 -1.97 -7.34
N ALA A 31 -20.91 -3.01 -7.17
CA ALA A 31 -22.37 -2.87 -7.19
C ALA A 31 -22.89 -2.12 -5.95
N THR A 32 -22.15 -2.23 -4.84
CA THR A 32 -22.43 -1.50 -3.59
C THR A 32 -21.85 -0.09 -3.57
N GLY A 33 -21.04 0.28 -4.57
CA GLY A 33 -20.25 1.50 -4.59
C GLY A 33 -19.00 1.46 -3.68
N PHE A 34 -18.75 0.34 -3.01
CA PHE A 34 -17.60 0.15 -2.13
C PHE A 34 -16.87 -1.17 -2.44
N ALA A 35 -15.56 -1.22 -2.21
CA ALA A 35 -14.80 -2.46 -2.29
C ALA A 35 -15.40 -3.52 -1.35
N PRO A 36 -15.38 -4.81 -1.73
CA PRO A 36 -15.94 -5.88 -0.90
C PRO A 36 -15.18 -6.00 0.43
N LYS A 37 -15.85 -6.46 1.49
CA LYS A 37 -15.22 -6.67 2.80
C LYS A 37 -14.11 -7.72 2.74
N GLY A 38 -13.10 -7.59 3.60
CA GLY A 38 -11.94 -8.49 3.68
C GLY A 38 -11.96 -9.34 4.94
N SER A 39 -11.96 -10.66 4.78
CA SER A 39 -12.11 -11.61 5.89
C SER A 39 -10.83 -11.94 6.67
N ALA A 40 -9.67 -11.69 6.05
CA ALA A 40 -8.36 -12.10 6.56
C ALA A 40 -7.27 -11.05 6.30
N MET A 41 -7.63 -9.76 6.29
CA MET A 41 -6.68 -8.68 6.00
C MET A 41 -5.62 -8.59 7.10
N LYS A 42 -4.34 -8.83 6.77
CA LYS A 42 -3.26 -8.77 7.78
C LYS A 42 -2.94 -7.33 8.18
N LYS A 43 -2.61 -7.11 9.45
CA LYS A 43 -2.05 -5.83 9.92
C LYS A 43 -0.60 -5.71 9.47
N LEU A 44 -0.25 -4.59 8.82
CA LEU A 44 1.12 -4.35 8.39
C LEU A 44 2.00 -3.97 9.58
N LYS A 45 3.21 -4.53 9.58
CA LYS A 45 4.31 -4.19 10.49
C LYS A 45 5.40 -3.46 9.71
N TYR A 46 5.99 -2.45 10.32
CA TYR A 46 7.12 -1.74 9.70
C TYR A 46 8.39 -2.58 9.85
N ASP A 47 9.14 -2.75 8.77
CA ASP A 47 10.33 -3.59 8.72
C ASP A 47 11.57 -2.77 8.32
N CYS A 48 12.57 -2.76 9.19
CA CYS A 48 13.78 -1.95 8.99
C CYS A 48 14.67 -2.47 7.85
N GLU A 49 14.67 -3.77 7.55
CA GLU A 49 15.45 -4.32 6.45
C GLU A 49 14.82 -3.94 5.10
N ILE A 50 13.48 -3.96 5.03
CA ILE A 50 12.73 -3.48 3.87
C ILE A 50 12.91 -1.97 3.69
N GLU A 51 12.90 -1.17 4.78
CA GLU A 51 13.24 0.25 4.70
C GLU A 51 14.64 0.46 4.14
N ALA A 52 15.63 -0.28 4.63
CA ALA A 52 17.01 -0.13 4.17
C ALA A 52 17.13 -0.40 2.67
N SER A 53 16.45 -1.44 2.17
CA SER A 53 16.34 -1.75 0.74
C SER A 53 15.66 -0.61 -0.04
N ALA A 54 14.48 -0.17 0.40
CA ALA A 54 13.74 0.91 -0.24
C ALA A 54 14.55 2.21 -0.28
N GLN A 55 15.16 2.60 0.84
CA GLN A 55 15.98 3.82 0.94
C GLN A 55 17.24 3.74 0.08
N ALA A 56 17.91 2.59 0.03
CA ALA A 56 19.06 2.39 -0.86
C ALA A 56 18.66 2.65 -2.32
N TYR A 57 17.48 2.17 -2.74
CA TYR A 57 16.97 2.42 -4.08
C TYR A 57 16.53 3.88 -4.29
N THR A 58 15.79 4.49 -3.36
CA THR A 58 15.38 5.90 -3.46
C THR A 58 16.57 6.85 -3.55
N ASN A 59 17.70 6.51 -2.93
CA ASN A 59 18.94 7.31 -3.01
C ASN A 59 19.53 7.38 -4.42
N LEU A 60 19.20 6.44 -5.31
CA LEU A 60 19.67 6.42 -6.69
C LEU A 60 18.96 7.44 -7.58
N CYS A 61 17.85 8.03 -7.11
CA CYS A 61 17.09 9.03 -7.84
C CYS A 61 16.76 8.60 -9.29
N LYS A 62 16.13 7.43 -9.44
CA LYS A 62 15.73 6.84 -10.73
C LYS A 62 14.35 7.25 -11.25
N GLY A 63 13.69 8.22 -10.61
CA GLY A 63 12.36 8.69 -11.01
C GLY A 63 11.30 7.60 -10.80
N LEU A 64 10.46 7.37 -11.82
CA LEU A 64 9.37 6.39 -11.80
C LEU A 64 9.78 4.97 -12.22
N GLN A 65 11.08 4.66 -12.20
CA GLN A 65 11.59 3.33 -12.52
C GLN A 65 11.52 2.41 -11.29
N HIS A 66 10.97 1.21 -11.46
CA HIS A 66 10.98 0.18 -10.41
C HIS A 66 12.35 -0.45 -10.20
N SER A 67 12.62 -0.89 -8.97
CA SER A 67 13.86 -1.58 -8.60
C SER A 67 13.95 -2.99 -9.18
N TYR A 68 12.80 -3.61 -9.50
CA TYR A 68 12.67 -5.02 -9.90
C TYR A 68 13.32 -6.00 -8.89
N GLY A 69 13.34 -5.62 -7.61
CA GLY A 69 13.84 -6.44 -6.51
C GLY A 69 12.85 -7.52 -6.06
N GLN A 70 13.14 -8.12 -4.90
CA GLN A 70 12.34 -9.22 -4.33
C GLN A 70 11.03 -8.77 -3.66
N TYR A 71 10.84 -7.46 -3.47
CA TYR A 71 9.68 -6.90 -2.78
C TYR A 71 8.67 -6.34 -3.78
N GLY A 72 7.40 -6.28 -3.36
CA GLY A 72 6.43 -5.42 -4.04
C GLY A 72 6.87 -3.96 -3.86
N GLU A 73 6.44 -3.06 -4.73
CA GLU A 73 6.97 -1.68 -4.71
C GLU A 73 5.94 -0.68 -5.22
N ASN A 74 5.74 0.40 -4.46
CA ASN A 74 5.03 1.59 -4.89
C ASN A 74 5.98 2.78 -4.94
N ILE A 75 5.83 3.60 -5.97
CA ILE A 75 6.62 4.82 -6.17
C ILE A 75 5.68 6.02 -6.17
N TRP A 76 6.06 7.06 -5.44
CA TRP A 76 5.40 8.35 -5.48
C TRP A 76 6.46 9.44 -5.67
N MET A 77 6.15 10.43 -6.49
CA MET A 77 7.07 11.51 -6.85
C MET A 77 6.32 12.83 -7.03
N ILE A 78 6.96 13.92 -6.62
CA ILE A 78 6.53 15.29 -6.90
C ILE A 78 7.69 16.10 -7.46
N PHE A 79 7.45 16.87 -8.54
CA PHE A 79 8.44 17.74 -9.19
C PHE A 79 8.70 19.01 -8.39
N ALA A 80 9.29 18.84 -7.22
CA ALA A 80 9.77 19.90 -6.37
C ALA A 80 10.77 19.35 -5.36
N GLU A 81 11.74 20.18 -5.03
CA GLU A 81 12.77 19.87 -4.05
C GLU A 81 12.34 20.26 -2.64
N ASN A 82 12.92 19.59 -1.64
CA ASN A 82 12.83 19.98 -0.23
C ASN A 82 11.40 20.01 0.32
N TYR A 83 10.51 19.19 -0.23
CA TYR A 83 9.18 18.98 0.34
C TYR A 83 9.27 18.44 1.76
N ASN A 84 8.31 18.86 2.59
CA ASN A 84 8.20 18.36 3.94
C ASN A 84 7.93 16.85 3.90
N ARG A 85 8.80 16.09 4.57
CA ARG A 85 8.68 14.63 4.66
C ARG A 85 7.33 14.19 5.21
N LYS A 86 6.79 14.89 6.22
CA LYS A 86 5.50 14.55 6.87
C LYS A 86 4.35 14.57 5.87
N ASP A 87 4.32 15.61 5.05
CA ASP A 87 3.30 15.78 4.01
C ASP A 87 3.41 14.64 2.99
N VAL A 88 4.63 14.35 2.53
CA VAL A 88 4.87 13.27 1.56
C VAL A 88 4.46 11.90 2.11
N VAL A 89 4.77 11.58 3.37
CA VAL A 89 4.40 10.28 3.95
C VAL A 89 2.91 10.13 4.27
N ASP A 90 2.14 11.21 4.32
CA ASP A 90 0.67 11.15 4.41
C ASP A 90 0.03 11.11 3.02
N TRP A 91 0.48 11.95 2.09
CA TRP A 91 -0.12 12.09 0.76
C TRP A 91 0.17 10.90 -0.15
N ALA A 92 1.38 10.35 -0.13
CA ALA A 92 1.75 9.28 -1.05
C ALA A 92 0.91 8.01 -0.86
N PRO A 93 0.73 7.46 0.37
CA PRO A 93 -0.15 6.31 0.58
C PRO A 93 -1.62 6.61 0.24
N GLN A 94 -2.08 7.83 0.50
CA GLN A 94 -3.44 8.24 0.12
C GLN A 94 -3.61 8.26 -1.40
N SER A 95 -2.65 8.85 -2.12
CA SER A 95 -2.67 8.92 -3.58
C SER A 95 -2.67 7.54 -4.22
N TRP A 96 -1.91 6.59 -3.68
CA TRP A 96 -1.94 5.20 -4.13
C TRP A 96 -3.30 4.55 -3.87
N PHE A 97 -3.90 4.83 -2.71
CA PHE A 97 -5.20 4.27 -2.34
C PHE A 97 -6.35 4.82 -3.21
N ASP A 98 -6.29 6.11 -3.55
CA ASP A 98 -7.33 6.79 -4.31
C ASP A 98 -7.47 6.27 -5.76
N GLU A 99 -6.52 5.46 -6.23
CA GLU A 99 -6.65 4.72 -7.50
C GLU A 99 -7.92 3.86 -7.52
N LEU A 100 -8.32 3.26 -6.39
CA LEU A 100 -9.57 2.51 -6.30
C LEU A 100 -10.75 3.40 -6.66
N LYS A 101 -10.84 4.58 -6.04
CA LYS A 101 -11.93 5.52 -6.28
C LYS A 101 -11.93 6.05 -7.71
N GLN A 102 -10.75 6.25 -8.30
CA GLN A 102 -10.60 6.78 -9.64
C GLN A 102 -10.93 5.76 -10.74
N TYR A 103 -10.49 4.51 -10.57
CA TYR A 103 -10.47 3.52 -11.64
C TYR A 103 -11.30 2.28 -11.35
N GLY A 104 -11.50 1.94 -10.08
CA GLY A 104 -12.29 0.80 -9.62
C GLY A 104 -11.67 -0.57 -9.90
N VAL A 105 -11.94 -1.52 -9.01
CA VAL A 105 -11.56 -2.94 -9.13
C VAL A 105 -12.79 -3.80 -9.41
N GLY A 106 -13.89 -3.54 -8.68
CA GLY A 106 -15.14 -4.29 -8.74
C GLY A 106 -15.19 -5.51 -7.80
N GLU A 107 -16.38 -6.05 -7.65
CA GLU A 107 -16.75 -7.05 -6.63
C GLU A 107 -15.94 -8.36 -6.66
N LYS A 108 -15.38 -8.72 -7.82
CA LYS A 108 -14.55 -9.92 -7.95
C LYS A 108 -13.25 -9.81 -7.16
N ASN A 109 -12.75 -8.59 -6.92
CA ASN A 109 -11.53 -8.32 -6.16
C ASN A 109 -10.30 -9.11 -6.67
N VAL A 110 -10.18 -9.28 -7.99
CA VAL A 110 -9.06 -10.00 -8.63
C VAL A 110 -8.23 -9.02 -9.42
N PHE A 111 -6.93 -8.97 -9.13
CA PHE A 111 -5.98 -8.15 -9.89
C PHE A 111 -5.66 -8.83 -11.22
N ASN A 112 -5.80 -8.10 -12.33
CA ASN A 112 -5.52 -8.62 -13.67
C ASN A 112 -4.81 -7.58 -14.54
N ALA A 113 -4.33 -8.00 -15.71
CA ALA A 113 -3.51 -7.16 -16.58
C ALA A 113 -4.21 -5.89 -17.11
N SER A 114 -5.54 -5.80 -17.07
CA SER A 114 -6.28 -4.58 -17.44
C SER A 114 -6.33 -3.53 -16.33
N MET A 115 -5.86 -3.88 -15.13
CA MET A 115 -5.96 -3.11 -13.89
C MET A 115 -4.62 -2.49 -13.48
N MET A 116 -3.70 -2.26 -14.42
CA MET A 116 -2.37 -1.69 -14.12
C MET A 116 -2.44 -0.30 -13.48
N ASN A 117 -3.53 0.44 -13.70
CA ASN A 117 -3.80 1.76 -13.11
C ASN A 117 -4.27 1.73 -11.65
N VAL A 118 -4.53 0.54 -11.07
CA VAL A 118 -4.83 0.35 -9.64
C VAL A 118 -3.73 -0.45 -8.92
N GLY A 119 -2.56 -0.59 -9.55
CA GLY A 119 -1.45 -1.39 -9.04
C GLY A 119 -0.94 -0.90 -7.68
N HIS A 120 -0.95 0.40 -7.42
CA HIS A 120 -0.48 0.92 -6.15
C HIS A 120 -1.52 0.68 -5.05
N TYR A 121 -2.80 0.91 -5.32
CA TYR A 121 -3.90 0.57 -4.40
C TYR A 121 -3.84 -0.90 -4.00
N THR A 122 -3.79 -1.78 -5.00
CA THR A 122 -3.83 -3.23 -4.78
C THR A 122 -2.66 -3.72 -3.94
N GLN A 123 -1.47 -3.15 -4.10
CA GLN A 123 -0.34 -3.47 -3.22
C GLN A 123 -0.53 -2.97 -1.78
N VAL A 124 -1.09 -1.77 -1.56
CA VAL A 124 -1.38 -1.25 -0.21
C VAL A 124 -2.36 -2.17 0.54
N VAL A 125 -3.37 -2.69 -0.15
CA VAL A 125 -4.42 -3.53 0.43
C VAL A 125 -4.24 -5.02 0.16
N TRP A 126 -3.06 -5.45 -0.28
CA TRP A 126 -2.81 -6.86 -0.57
C TRP A 126 -2.94 -7.68 0.72
N GLY A 127 -3.86 -8.65 0.73
CA GLY A 127 -4.29 -9.31 1.96
C GLY A 127 -3.16 -10.07 2.66
N ASP A 128 -2.24 -10.64 1.87
CA ASP A 128 -1.15 -11.46 2.39
C ASP A 128 0.13 -10.70 2.75
N THR A 129 0.30 -9.48 2.25
CA THR A 129 1.40 -8.59 2.64
C THR A 129 1.23 -8.23 4.11
N ASP A 130 2.28 -8.46 4.91
CA ASP A 130 2.28 -8.24 6.36
C ASP A 130 3.41 -7.32 6.84
N ARG A 131 4.37 -7.01 5.96
CA ARG A 131 5.52 -6.16 6.26
C ARG A 131 5.79 -5.18 5.15
N PHE A 132 6.30 -4.02 5.50
CA PHE A 132 6.71 -3.01 4.54
C PHE A 132 7.74 -2.05 5.13
N GLY A 133 8.46 -1.34 4.27
CA GLY A 133 9.40 -0.29 4.64
C GLY A 133 9.58 0.70 3.50
N CYS A 134 9.90 1.96 3.81
CA CYS A 134 9.91 3.02 2.80
C CYS A 134 11.15 3.91 2.84
N GLY A 135 11.63 4.29 1.66
CA GLY A 135 12.70 5.25 1.44
C GLY A 135 12.17 6.62 1.02
N PHE A 136 12.75 7.69 1.54
CA PHE A 136 12.43 9.08 1.17
C PHE A 136 13.68 9.82 0.72
N LYS A 137 13.60 10.58 -0.37
CA LYS A 137 14.72 11.40 -0.85
C LYS A 137 14.22 12.67 -1.56
N SER A 138 14.81 13.81 -1.20
CA SER A 138 14.84 15.01 -2.06
C SER A 138 15.99 14.81 -3.06
N CYS A 139 15.66 14.62 -4.34
CA CYS A 139 16.58 14.39 -5.45
C CYS A 139 16.90 15.72 -6.15
N ALA A 140 17.63 16.61 -5.47
CA ALA A 140 17.91 17.97 -5.95
C ALA A 140 18.59 18.03 -7.33
N GLY A 141 19.48 17.09 -7.66
CA GLY A 141 20.08 17.04 -9.02
C GLY A 141 19.08 16.68 -10.13
N SER A 142 17.86 16.28 -9.78
CA SER A 142 16.81 15.86 -10.70
C SER A 142 15.49 16.63 -10.50
N GLY A 143 15.43 17.60 -9.58
CA GLY A 143 14.27 18.49 -9.40
C GLY A 143 13.02 17.84 -8.82
N TYR A 144 13.12 16.72 -8.09
CA TYR A 144 11.95 16.06 -7.50
C TYR A 144 12.20 15.49 -6.10
N THR A 145 11.11 15.22 -5.37
CA THR A 145 11.10 14.49 -4.11
C THR A 145 10.35 13.17 -4.31
N ALA A 146 10.88 12.08 -3.79
CA ALA A 146 10.30 10.75 -3.93
C ALA A 146 10.11 10.03 -2.60
N LEU A 147 9.04 9.24 -2.53
CA LEU A 147 8.81 8.19 -1.53
C LEU A 147 8.62 6.86 -2.27
N ILE A 148 9.41 5.86 -1.89
CA ILE A 148 9.29 4.49 -2.42
C ILE A 148 9.01 3.58 -1.24
N CYS A 149 7.91 2.83 -1.27
CA CYS A 149 7.58 1.82 -0.28
C CYS A 149 7.73 0.43 -0.89
N GLN A 150 8.39 -0.46 -0.18
CA GLN A 150 8.54 -1.87 -0.55
C GLN A 150 7.75 -2.76 0.40
N TYR A 151 7.21 -3.88 -0.11
CA TYR A 151 6.19 -4.70 0.54
C TYR A 151 6.57 -6.19 0.52
N ALA A 152 6.35 -6.88 1.63
CA ALA A 152 6.63 -8.31 1.79
C ALA A 152 5.47 -9.07 2.48
N PRO A 153 5.14 -10.28 2.01
CA PRO A 153 5.44 -10.78 0.66
C PRO A 153 4.91 -9.83 -0.44
N PRO A 154 5.49 -9.86 -1.65
CA PRO A 154 5.02 -9.04 -2.77
C PRO A 154 3.57 -9.39 -3.13
N GLY A 155 2.79 -8.36 -3.47
CA GLY A 155 1.44 -8.49 -3.98
C GLY A 155 1.39 -8.46 -5.51
N ASN A 156 0.24 -8.05 -6.04
CA ASN A 156 -0.01 -7.81 -7.46
C ASN A 156 0.25 -9.02 -8.36
N TRP A 157 0.02 -10.22 -7.83
CA TRP A 157 0.00 -11.44 -8.63
C TRP A 157 -1.17 -11.41 -9.60
N LEU A 158 -0.88 -11.57 -10.89
CA LEU A 158 -1.92 -11.61 -11.92
C LEU A 158 -2.90 -12.76 -11.66
N ASP A 159 -4.16 -12.47 -11.93
CA ASP A 159 -5.30 -13.37 -11.77
C ASP A 159 -5.49 -13.92 -10.35
N SER A 160 -4.89 -13.24 -9.36
CA SER A 160 -5.03 -13.57 -7.95
C SER A 160 -5.96 -12.60 -7.23
N PRO A 161 -6.69 -13.06 -6.19
CA PRO A 161 -7.47 -12.16 -5.36
C PRO A 161 -6.55 -11.17 -4.64
N ILE A 162 -6.92 -9.89 -4.64
CA ILE A 162 -6.18 -8.84 -3.92
C ILE A 162 -6.23 -9.13 -2.40
N TYR A 163 -7.40 -9.55 -1.92
CA TYR A 163 -7.60 -10.09 -0.58
C TYR A 163 -8.80 -11.05 -0.56
N LYS A 164 -8.90 -11.87 0.48
CA LYS A 164 -10.00 -12.83 0.65
C LYS A 164 -11.30 -12.12 1.04
N VAL A 165 -12.27 -12.09 0.14
CA VAL A 165 -13.59 -11.50 0.38
C VAL A 165 -14.34 -12.25 1.48
N GLY A 166 -14.99 -11.51 2.39
CA GLY A 166 -15.85 -12.04 3.45
C GLY A 166 -15.95 -11.10 4.65
N GLU A 167 -16.72 -11.50 5.67
CA GLU A 167 -16.90 -10.66 6.86
C GLU A 167 -15.57 -10.44 7.60
N PRO A 168 -15.31 -9.22 8.12
CA PRO A 168 -14.04 -8.89 8.77
C PRO A 168 -13.67 -9.89 9.85
N CYS A 169 -12.41 -10.30 9.86
CA CYS A 169 -11.84 -11.26 10.79
C CYS A 169 -12.41 -12.68 10.76
N SER A 170 -13.39 -13.00 9.89
CA SER A 170 -14.00 -14.34 9.83
C SER A 170 -13.06 -15.45 9.34
N ALA A 171 -11.91 -15.09 8.76
CA ALA A 171 -10.93 -16.03 8.24
C ALA A 171 -9.49 -15.69 8.63
N CYS A 172 -9.31 -15.00 9.76
CA CYS A 172 -7.97 -14.70 10.27
C CYS A 172 -7.14 -15.98 10.52
N PRO A 173 -5.83 -15.97 10.25
CA PRO A 173 -4.96 -17.11 10.54
C PRO A 173 -4.99 -17.54 12.01
N VAL A 174 -4.84 -18.84 12.27
CA VAL A 174 -4.79 -19.38 13.63
C VAL A 174 -3.67 -18.70 14.42
N GLY A 175 -3.99 -18.24 15.64
CA GLY A 175 -3.04 -17.56 16.52
C GLY A 175 -2.97 -16.04 16.36
N THR A 176 -3.77 -15.47 15.46
CA THR A 176 -3.94 -14.00 15.33
C THR A 176 -5.18 -13.50 16.06
N THR A 177 -5.20 -12.22 16.39
CA THR A 177 -6.39 -11.55 16.95
C THR A 177 -7.00 -10.58 15.95
N CYS A 178 -8.27 -10.26 16.14
CA CYS A 178 -8.97 -9.24 15.36
C CYS A 178 -8.72 -7.87 15.99
N GLU A 179 -7.82 -7.09 15.40
CA GLU A 179 -7.57 -5.70 15.79
C GLU A 179 -8.37 -4.73 14.91
N ASP A 180 -8.74 -3.59 15.49
CA ASP A 180 -9.48 -2.51 14.81
C ASP A 180 -10.82 -2.96 14.20
N GLY A 181 -11.31 -4.15 14.62
CA GLY A 181 -12.48 -4.83 14.08
C GLY A 181 -12.33 -5.26 12.62
N ALA A 182 -11.10 -5.38 12.09
CA ALA A 182 -10.89 -5.70 10.68
C ALA A 182 -9.55 -6.34 10.31
N LEU A 183 -8.50 -6.17 11.11
CA LEU A 183 -7.15 -6.65 10.77
C LEU A 183 -6.77 -7.86 11.61
N CYS A 184 -6.12 -8.84 11.00
CA CYS A 184 -5.51 -9.98 11.68
C CYS A 184 -4.09 -9.60 12.13
N ALA A 185 -3.80 -9.65 13.43
CA ALA A 185 -2.53 -9.21 14.01
C ALA A 185 -1.83 -10.30 14.85
#